data_AF-A0A2E1S8L3-F1
#
_entry.id   AF-A0A2E1S8L3-F1
#
_cell.length_a   1.000
_cell.length_b   1.000
_cell.length_c   1.000
_cell.angle_alpha   90.00
_cell.angle_beta   90.00
_cell.angle_gamma   90.00
#
_symmetry.space_group_name_H-M   'P 1'
#
loop_
_entity.id
_entity.type
_entity.pdbx_description
1 polymer ?
#
loop_
_entity_poly.entity_id
_entity_poly.type
_entity_poly.pdbx_seq_one_letter_code
_entity_poly.pdbx_strand_id
1 'polypeptide(L)'
;MENEEKISFLKTLIVFYENNKTTLVVLATIVVLSILSLNYLNYHKKNENIKISEKYVKAGIYLTLNKKKDSRAILKEIIESHNKFYSILSLNTIIDNNLEKNNEEVLKLFEIVENTSKEKEQNNLIKLKKALFLIKISREEEGKIILNEIVSDDSIWKETASEILE
;
A
#
# COMPACT_ATOMS: atom_id res chain seq x y z
N MET A 1 7.40 -56.96 -15.06
CA MET A 1 6.96 -56.22 -13.86
C MET A 1 6.97 -54.70 -14.07
N GLU A 2 8.10 -53.98 -14.03
CA GLU A 2 8.08 -52.50 -14.10
C GLU A 2 7.48 -51.93 -15.40
N ASN A 3 7.76 -52.55 -16.55
CA ASN A 3 7.16 -52.14 -17.83
C ASN A 3 5.67 -52.50 -17.94
N GLU A 4 5.21 -53.55 -17.28
CA GLU A 4 3.80 -53.97 -17.32
C GLU A 4 2.93 -53.03 -16.46
N GLU A 5 3.44 -52.59 -15.31
CA GLU A 5 2.78 -51.56 -14.48
C GLU A 5 2.67 -50.22 -15.22
N LYS A 6 3.75 -49.78 -15.90
CA LYS A 6 3.70 -48.54 -16.71
C LYS A 6 2.67 -48.64 -17.85
N ILE A 7 2.59 -49.78 -18.53
CA ILE A 7 1.60 -50.02 -19.61
C ILE A 7 0.17 -50.03 -19.05
N SER A 8 -0.05 -50.64 -17.88
CA SER A 8 -1.34 -50.64 -17.18
C SER A 8 -1.78 -49.22 -16.79
N PHE A 9 -0.88 -48.45 -16.19
CA PHE A 9 -1.14 -47.07 -15.80
C PHE A 9 -1.51 -46.19 -17.00
N LEU A 10 -0.80 -46.33 -18.13
CA LEU A 10 -1.10 -45.60 -19.36
C LEU A 10 -2.48 -45.95 -19.93
N LYS A 11 -2.88 -47.23 -19.91
CA LYS A 11 -4.24 -47.63 -20.33
C LYS A 11 -5.32 -47.01 -19.46
N THR A 12 -5.12 -46.97 -18.15
CA THR A 12 -6.05 -46.34 -17.20
C THR A 12 -6.18 -44.84 -17.46
N LEU A 13 -5.08 -44.15 -17.78
CA LEU A 13 -5.10 -42.73 -18.16
C LEU A 13 -5.88 -42.47 -19.46
N ILE A 14 -5.73 -43.34 -20.47
CA ILE A 14 -6.44 -43.21 -21.75
C ILE A 14 -7.95 -43.36 -21.52
N VAL A 15 -8.39 -44.40 -20.80
CA VAL A 15 -9.80 -44.61 -20.47
C VAL A 15 -10.37 -43.44 -19.66
N PHE A 16 -9.59 -42.90 -18.72
CA PHE A 16 -9.99 -41.73 -17.94
C PHE A 16 -10.15 -40.48 -18.81
N TYR A 17 -9.23 -40.23 -19.75
CA TYR A 17 -9.31 -39.11 -20.70
C TYR A 17 -10.54 -39.22 -21.61
N GLU A 18 -10.81 -40.40 -22.17
CA GLU A 18 -11.96 -40.61 -23.05
C GLU A 18 -13.28 -40.41 -22.32
N ASN A 19 -13.42 -40.92 -21.10
CA ASN A 19 -14.64 -40.80 -20.31
C ASN A 19 -14.91 -39.37 -19.81
N ASN A 20 -13.86 -38.55 -19.64
CA ASN A 20 -13.96 -37.21 -19.02
C ASN A 20 -13.55 -36.07 -19.97
N LYS A 21 -13.45 -36.33 -21.27
CA LYS A 21 -12.87 -35.41 -22.28
C LYS A 21 -13.46 -33.99 -22.21
N THR A 22 -14.78 -33.86 -22.14
CA THR A 22 -15.45 -32.54 -22.08
C THR A 22 -15.12 -31.80 -20.79
N THR A 23 -15.17 -32.48 -19.64
CA THR A 23 -14.82 -31.90 -18.34
C THR A 23 -13.36 -31.44 -18.30
N LEU A 24 -12.45 -32.23 -18.87
CA LEU A 24 -11.03 -31.88 -18.97
C LEU A 24 -10.79 -30.64 -19.85
N VAL A 25 -11.50 -30.52 -20.98
CA VAL A 25 -11.42 -29.33 -21.85
C VAL A 25 -11.97 -28.09 -21.15
N VAL A 26 -13.09 -28.20 -20.44
CA VAL A 26 -13.67 -27.09 -19.66
C VAL A 26 -12.70 -26.66 -18.55
N LEU A 27 -12.13 -27.62 -17.81
CA LEU A 27 -11.17 -27.35 -16.75
C LEU A 27 -9.90 -26.67 -17.29
N ALA A 28 -9.35 -27.17 -18.40
CA ALA A 28 -8.20 -26.55 -19.07
C ALA A 28 -8.51 -25.11 -19.52
N THR A 29 -9.72 -24.87 -20.03
CA THR A 29 -10.16 -23.53 -20.43
C THR A 29 -10.24 -22.59 -19.24
N ILE A 30 -10.80 -23.04 -18.11
CA ILE A 30 -10.84 -22.25 -16.86
C ILE A 30 -9.43 -21.90 -16.39
N VAL A 31 -8.51 -22.87 -16.40
CA VAL A 31 -7.10 -22.62 -16.00
C VAL A 31 -6.45 -21.56 -16.88
N VAL A 32 -6.63 -21.63 -18.20
CA VAL A 32 -6.09 -20.63 -19.14
C VAL A 32 -6.69 -19.25 -18.85
N LEU A 33 -8.01 -19.15 -18.66
CA LEU A 33 -8.67 -17.89 -18.34
C LEU A 33 -8.21 -17.32 -16.99
N SER A 34 -8.00 -18.17 -15.98
CA SER A 34 -7.45 -17.74 -14.69
C SER A 34 -6.04 -17.15 -14.84
N ILE A 35 -5.16 -17.79 -15.63
CA ILE A 35 -3.80 -17.28 -15.88
C ILE A 35 -3.86 -15.92 -16.58
N LEU A 36 -4.69 -15.77 -17.62
CA LEU A 36 -4.85 -14.50 -18.34
C LEU A 36 -5.39 -13.40 -17.42
N SER A 37 -6.38 -13.72 -16.58
CA SER A 37 -6.97 -12.79 -15.61
C SER A 37 -5.92 -12.29 -14.59
N LEU A 38 -5.13 -13.20 -14.02
CA LEU A 38 -4.06 -12.82 -13.06
C LEU A 38 -3.02 -11.89 -13.70
N ASN A 39 -2.62 -12.16 -14.94
CA ASN A 39 -1.69 -11.29 -15.67
C ASN A 39 -2.28 -9.91 -15.96
N TYR A 40 -3.54 -9.85 -16.39
CA TYR A 40 -4.25 -8.59 -16.61
C TYR A 40 -4.34 -7.74 -15.33
N LEU A 41 -4.69 -8.36 -14.19
CA LEU A 41 -4.76 -7.67 -12.90
C LEU A 41 -3.39 -7.09 -12.48
N ASN A 42 -2.32 -7.86 -12.67
CA ASN A 42 -0.96 -7.41 -12.38
C ASN A 42 -0.54 -6.24 -13.28
N TYR A 43 -0.85 -6.31 -14.58
CA TYR A 43 -0.57 -5.24 -15.53
C TYR A 43 -1.32 -3.96 -15.17
N HIS A 44 -2.61 -4.07 -14.85
CA HIS A 44 -3.44 -2.93 -14.45
C HIS A 44 -2.87 -2.22 -13.22
N LYS A 45 -2.54 -2.98 -12.17
CA LYS A 45 -1.95 -2.46 -10.93
C LYS A 45 -0.59 -1.78 -11.16
N LYS A 46 0.24 -2.32 -12.06
CA LYS A 46 1.52 -1.70 -12.44
C LYS A 46 1.29 -0.36 -13.13
N ASN A 47 0.33 -0.29 -14.05
CA ASN A 47 0.02 0.93 -14.78
C ASN A 47 -0.55 2.04 -13.88
N GLU A 48 -1.36 1.69 -12.88
CA GLU A 48 -1.81 2.64 -11.86
C GLU A 48 -0.65 3.23 -11.05
N ASN A 49 0.28 2.39 -10.59
CA ASN A 49 1.46 2.86 -9.86
C ASN A 49 2.33 3.79 -10.72
N ILE A 50 2.48 3.52 -12.02
CA ILE A 50 3.19 4.40 -12.95
C ILE A 50 2.51 5.77 -12.99
N LYS A 51 1.19 5.83 -13.20
CA LYS A 51 0.44 7.09 -13.24
C LYS A 51 0.56 7.88 -11.92
N ILE A 52 0.48 7.21 -10.78
CA ILE A 52 0.65 7.85 -9.47
C ILE A 52 2.08 8.37 -9.29
N SER A 53 3.09 7.61 -9.74
CA SER A 53 4.49 8.06 -9.70
C SER A 53 4.73 9.31 -10.53
N GLU A 54 4.15 9.39 -11.73
CA GLU A 54 4.24 10.55 -12.61
C GLU A 54 3.56 11.78 -11.97
N LYS A 55 2.40 11.59 -11.32
CA LYS A 55 1.75 12.65 -10.54
C LYS A 55 2.66 13.14 -9.40
N TYR A 56 3.29 12.23 -8.66
CA TYR A 56 4.20 12.61 -7.58
C TYR A 56 5.39 13.43 -8.08
N VAL A 57 6.02 12.99 -9.17
CA VAL A 57 7.11 13.74 -9.83
C VAL A 57 6.63 15.12 -10.30
N LYS A 58 5.45 15.20 -10.91
CA LYS A 58 4.84 16.46 -11.35
C LYS A 58 4.58 17.41 -10.18
N ALA A 59 4.11 16.90 -9.04
CA ALA A 59 3.93 17.69 -7.83
C ALA A 59 5.27 18.26 -7.32
N GLY A 60 6.35 17.46 -7.38
CA GLY A 60 7.71 17.92 -7.10
C GLY A 60 8.17 19.03 -8.03
N ILE A 61 7.94 18.90 -9.35
CA ILE A 61 8.22 19.97 -10.32
C ILE A 61 7.46 21.25 -9.95
N TYR A 62 6.18 21.15 -9.61
CA TYR A 62 5.40 22.32 -9.17
C TYR A 62 5.95 22.97 -7.89
N LEU A 63 6.53 22.21 -6.95
CA LEU A 63 7.22 22.81 -5.80
C LEU A 63 8.44 23.61 -6.23
N THR A 64 9.27 23.06 -7.13
CA THR A 64 10.46 23.77 -7.63
C THR A 64 10.11 25.06 -8.37
N LEU A 65 8.94 25.10 -9.03
CA LEU A 65 8.39 26.28 -9.71
C LEU A 65 7.62 27.22 -8.78
N ASN A 66 7.65 27.00 -7.46
CA ASN A 66 6.90 27.73 -6.43
C ASN A 66 5.36 27.73 -6.64
N LYS A 67 4.84 26.77 -7.41
CA LYS A 67 3.40 26.55 -7.64
C LYS A 67 2.81 25.68 -6.52
N LYS A 68 2.88 26.17 -5.28
CA LYS A 68 2.51 25.41 -4.07
C LYS A 68 1.07 24.90 -4.06
N LYS A 69 0.12 25.69 -4.59
CA LYS A 69 -1.30 25.30 -4.66
C LYS A 69 -1.50 24.09 -5.58
N ASP A 70 -0.85 24.09 -6.74
CA ASP A 70 -0.96 23.01 -7.73
C ASP A 70 -0.28 21.74 -7.22
N SER A 71 0.91 21.88 -6.61
CA SER A 71 1.59 20.75 -5.97
C SER A 71 0.72 20.12 -4.88
N ARG A 72 0.18 20.95 -3.98
CA ARG A 72 -0.71 20.47 -2.91
C ARG A 72 -1.92 19.71 -3.45
N ALA A 73 -2.56 20.22 -4.50
CA ALA A 73 -3.73 19.57 -5.09
C ALA A 73 -3.39 18.17 -5.59
N ILE A 74 -2.27 18.01 -6.31
CA ILE A 74 -1.82 16.70 -6.80
C ILE A 74 -1.44 15.77 -5.64
N LEU A 75 -0.75 16.27 -4.60
CA LEU A 75 -0.35 15.45 -3.46
C LEU A 75 -1.57 14.94 -2.67
N LYS A 76 -2.61 15.77 -2.51
CA LYS A 76 -3.88 15.32 -1.90
C LYS A 76 -4.58 14.27 -2.75
N GLU A 77 -4.63 14.45 -4.07
CA GLU A 77 -5.19 13.46 -4.99
C GLU A 77 -4.45 12.11 -4.89
N ILE A 78 -3.12 12.13 -4.71
CA ILE A 78 -2.34 10.91 -4.49
C ILE A 78 -2.72 10.25 -3.16
N ILE A 79 -2.90 11.02 -2.07
CA ILE A 79 -3.30 10.49 -0.77
C ILE A 79 -4.67 9.81 -0.86
N GLU A 80 -5.64 10.47 -1.50
CA GLU A 80 -7.00 9.96 -1.75
C GLU A 80 -7.03 8.71 -2.63
N SER A 81 -5.98 8.47 -3.45
CA SER A 81 -5.85 7.24 -4.24
C SER A 81 -5.47 6.00 -3.41
N HIS A 82 -5.21 6.16 -2.10
CA HIS A 82 -4.80 5.09 -1.19
C HIS A 82 -3.59 4.27 -1.71
N ASN A 83 -2.65 4.94 -2.39
CA ASN A 83 -1.45 4.29 -2.86
C ASN A 83 -0.48 4.02 -1.69
N LYS A 84 -0.19 2.75 -1.42
CA LYS A 84 0.66 2.32 -0.29
C LYS A 84 1.99 3.04 -0.12
N PHE A 85 2.63 3.46 -1.21
CA PHE A 85 3.93 4.13 -1.16
C PHE A 85 3.77 5.65 -1.33
N TYR A 86 3.07 6.07 -2.38
CA TYR A 86 3.00 7.48 -2.73
C TYR A 86 2.07 8.29 -1.83
N SER A 87 1.09 7.69 -1.14
CA SER A 87 0.29 8.41 -0.14
C SER A 87 1.17 8.82 1.05
N ILE A 88 2.03 7.93 1.55
CA ILE A 88 2.97 8.23 2.64
C ILE A 88 3.96 9.32 2.20
N LEU A 89 4.55 9.18 1.01
CA LEU A 89 5.47 10.18 0.47
C LEU A 89 4.80 11.54 0.28
N SER A 90 3.55 11.54 -0.19
CA SER A 90 2.80 12.77 -0.44
C SER A 90 2.45 13.49 0.84
N LEU A 91 2.03 12.76 1.89
CA LEU A 91 1.78 13.33 3.21
C LEU A 91 3.04 13.97 3.78
N ASN A 92 4.16 13.26 3.77
CA ASN A 92 5.45 13.81 4.24
C ASN A 92 5.80 15.08 3.44
N THR A 93 5.66 15.05 2.12
CA THR A 93 5.94 16.20 1.25
C THR A 93 5.08 17.42 1.61
N ILE A 94 3.79 17.22 1.90
CA ILE A 94 2.87 18.28 2.34
C ILE A 94 3.33 18.91 3.65
N ILE A 95 3.72 18.09 4.63
CA ILE A 95 4.14 18.53 5.97
C ILE A 95 5.49 19.26 5.89
N ASP A 96 6.50 18.63 5.30
CA ASP A 96 7.88 19.15 5.24
C ASP A 96 7.95 20.50 4.52
N ASN A 97 7.09 20.71 3.51
CA ASN A 97 7.03 21.97 2.76
C ASN A 97 5.95 22.94 3.26
N ASN A 98 5.27 22.63 4.36
CA ASN A 98 4.16 23.40 4.94
C ASN A 98 3.11 23.81 3.86
N LEU A 99 2.69 22.86 3.02
CA LEU A 99 1.79 23.14 1.88
C LEU A 99 0.34 23.35 2.31
N GLU A 100 -0.08 22.68 3.39
CA GLU A 100 -1.39 22.84 4.01
C GLU A 100 -1.25 23.61 5.33
N LYS A 101 -2.05 24.67 5.48
CA LYS A 101 -2.05 25.53 6.68
C LYS A 101 -3.16 25.14 7.66
N ASN A 102 -4.17 24.43 7.18
CA ASN A 102 -5.24 23.93 8.03
C ASN A 102 -4.77 22.65 8.73
N ASN A 103 -4.53 22.74 10.04
CA ASN A 103 -4.06 21.61 10.84
C ASN A 103 -5.04 20.43 10.84
N GLU A 104 -6.35 20.69 10.90
CA GLU A 104 -7.37 19.62 10.86
C GLU A 104 -7.37 18.90 9.52
N GLU A 105 -7.05 19.60 8.44
CA GLU A 105 -6.92 19.00 7.12
C GLU A 105 -5.69 18.09 7.05
N VAL A 106 -4.57 18.47 7.67
CA VAL A 106 -3.38 17.60 7.76
C VAL A 106 -3.69 16.35 8.58
N LEU A 107 -4.44 16.48 9.68
CA LEU A 107 -4.85 15.34 10.51
C LEU A 107 -5.74 14.36 9.75
N LYS A 108 -6.67 14.84 8.92
CA LYS A 108 -7.45 13.97 8.01
C LYS A 108 -6.55 13.22 7.02
N LEU A 109 -5.52 13.89 6.49
CA LEU A 109 -4.57 13.21 5.60
C LEU A 109 -3.78 12.12 6.34
N PHE A 110 -3.41 12.34 7.61
CA PHE A 110 -2.84 11.29 8.44
C PHE A 110 -3.78 10.08 8.56
N GLU A 111 -5.05 10.29 8.87
CA GLU A 111 -6.04 9.20 8.99
C GLU A 111 -6.18 8.39 7.70
N ILE A 112 -6.18 9.04 6.53
CA ILE A 112 -6.22 8.34 5.23
C ILE A 112 -4.98 7.46 5.04
N VAL A 113 -3.79 7.98 5.37
CA VAL A 113 -2.52 7.28 5.19
C VAL A 113 -2.36 6.13 6.20
N GLU A 114 -2.77 6.31 7.46
CA GLU A 114 -2.80 5.25 8.49
C GLU A 114 -3.64 4.06 8.02
N ASN A 115 -4.83 4.31 7.47
CA ASN A 115 -5.72 3.27 6.95
C ASN A 115 -5.21 2.59 5.66
N THR A 116 -4.20 3.17 5.00
CA THR A 116 -3.61 2.62 3.77
C THR A 116 -2.43 1.68 4.07
N SER A 117 -1.73 1.88 5.18
CA SER A 117 -0.62 1.03 5.61
C SER A 117 -1.13 -0.32 6.14
N LYS A 118 -0.46 -1.41 5.76
CA LYS A 118 -0.76 -2.77 6.27
C LYS A 118 0.32 -3.34 7.18
N GLU A 119 1.50 -2.72 7.18
CA GLU A 119 2.65 -3.20 7.94
C GLU A 119 2.71 -2.46 9.27
N LYS A 120 2.83 -3.22 10.36
CA LYS A 120 2.87 -2.71 11.74
C LYS A 120 3.87 -1.56 11.90
N GLU A 121 5.12 -1.79 11.50
CA GLU A 121 6.19 -0.79 11.66
C GLU A 121 6.01 0.44 10.77
N GLN A 122 5.43 0.28 9.58
CA GLN A 122 5.10 1.44 8.74
C GLN A 122 3.98 2.26 9.38
N ASN A 123 2.97 1.61 9.95
CA ASN A 123 1.88 2.29 10.64
C ASN A 123 2.36 3.01 11.91
N ASN A 124 3.22 2.34 12.71
CA ASN A 124 3.82 2.96 13.90
C ASN A 124 4.70 4.16 13.55
N LEU A 125 5.41 4.14 12.41
CA LEU A 125 6.12 5.34 11.91
C LEU A 125 5.16 6.48 11.53
N ILE A 126 4.03 6.17 10.90
CA ILE A 126 3.01 7.19 10.54
C ILE A 126 2.43 7.80 11.82
N LYS A 127 2.07 6.97 12.81
CA LYS A 127 1.60 7.38 14.14
C LYS A 127 2.63 8.27 14.86
N LEU A 128 3.90 7.88 14.83
CA LEU A 128 5.00 8.65 15.43
C LEU A 128 5.06 10.06 14.83
N LYS A 129 5.00 10.17 13.50
CA LYS A 129 4.97 11.47 12.80
C LYS A 129 3.71 12.28 13.11
N LYS A 130 2.56 11.62 13.25
CA LYS A 130 1.29 12.27 13.64
C LYS A 130 1.39 12.84 15.06
N ALA A 131 1.98 12.10 15.99
CA ALA A 131 2.22 12.57 17.34
C ALA A 131 3.13 13.81 17.38
N LEU A 132 4.24 13.77 16.64
CA LEU A 132 5.14 14.93 16.49
C LEU A 132 4.41 16.13 15.87
N PHE A 133 3.54 15.90 14.88
CA PHE A 133 2.73 16.95 14.29
C PHE A 133 1.74 17.55 15.30
N LEU A 134 1.04 16.72 16.10
CA LEU A 134 0.12 17.15 17.15
C LEU A 134 0.83 18.02 18.21
N ILE A 135 2.01 17.59 18.67
CA ILE A 135 2.84 18.36 19.60
C ILE A 135 3.20 19.72 18.99
N LYS A 136 3.63 19.74 17.72
CA LYS A 136 3.97 20.98 17.00
C LYS A 136 2.80 21.97 16.91
N ILE A 137 1.55 21.49 16.89
CA ILE A 137 0.34 22.34 16.82
C ILE A 137 -0.31 22.55 18.19
N SER A 138 0.44 22.36 19.28
CA SER A 138 -0.01 22.57 20.67
C SER A 138 -1.13 21.63 21.13
N ARG A 139 -1.24 20.44 20.53
CA ARG A 139 -2.12 19.33 20.95
C ARG A 139 -1.28 18.22 21.61
N GLU A 140 -0.48 18.62 22.60
CA GLU A 140 0.55 17.77 23.21
C GLU A 140 -0.02 16.50 23.85
N GLU A 141 -1.12 16.60 24.60
CA GLU A 141 -1.76 15.44 25.24
C GLU A 141 -2.17 14.37 24.24
N GLU A 142 -2.72 14.75 23.09
CA GLU A 142 -3.09 13.82 22.03
C GLU A 142 -1.87 13.17 21.37
N GLY A 143 -0.80 13.94 21.19
CA GLY A 143 0.47 13.40 20.72
C GLY A 143 1.05 12.37 21.70
N LYS A 144 1.05 12.69 23.00
CA LYS A 144 1.54 11.78 24.06
C LYS A 144 0.74 10.50 24.15
N ILE A 145 -0.58 10.54 23.94
CA ILE A 145 -1.41 9.31 23.88
C ILE A 145 -0.90 8.38 22.77
N ILE A 146 -0.69 8.91 21.56
CA ILE A 146 -0.19 8.12 20.43
C ILE A 146 1.23 7.58 20.69
N LEU A 147 2.12 8.38 21.29
CA LEU A 147 3.47 7.92 21.65
C LEU A 147 3.42 6.78 22.66
N ASN A 148 2.58 6.89 23.69
CA ASN A 148 2.40 5.82 24.68
C ASN A 148 1.88 4.53 24.04
N GLU A 149 0.98 4.60 23.05
CA GLU A 149 0.56 3.40 22.29
C GLU A 149 1.76 2.70 21.62
N ILE A 150 2.68 3.45 21.04
CA ILE A 150 3.89 2.90 20.37
C ILE A 150 4.84 2.30 21.40
N VAL A 151 5.03 2.96 22.56
CA VAL A 151 5.91 2.48 23.64
C VAL A 151 5.41 1.17 24.26
N SER A 152 4.08 1.05 24.36
CA SER A 152 3.40 -0.13 24.88
C SER A 152 3.49 -1.33 23.93
N ASP A 153 3.80 -1.09 22.66
CA ASP A 153 3.85 -2.07 21.60
C ASP A 153 5.29 -2.61 21.40
N ASP A 154 5.41 -3.84 20.91
CA ASP A 154 6.69 -4.43 20.49
C ASP A 154 7.08 -3.88 19.11
N SER A 155 7.46 -2.60 19.10
CA SER A 155 7.69 -1.77 17.91
C SER A 155 9.16 -1.38 17.80
N ILE A 156 9.70 -1.31 16.58
CA ILE A 156 11.08 -0.80 16.37
C ILE A 156 11.19 0.69 16.73
N TRP A 157 10.05 1.39 16.79
CA TRP A 157 9.96 2.81 17.11
C TRP A 157 9.77 3.09 18.60
N LYS A 158 9.75 2.05 19.45
CA LYS A 158 9.53 2.18 20.88
C LYS A 158 10.52 3.13 21.55
N GLU A 159 11.82 2.91 21.34
CA GLU A 159 12.86 3.74 21.97
C GLU A 159 12.75 5.20 21.53
N THR A 160 12.55 5.45 20.23
CA THR A 160 12.33 6.81 19.71
C THR A 160 11.09 7.46 20.31
N ALA A 161 9.99 6.71 20.48
CA ALA A 161 8.78 7.23 21.09
C ALA A 161 8.96 7.54 22.58
N SER A 162 9.72 6.72 23.31
CA SER A 162 10.10 6.96 24.71
C SER A 162 10.95 8.22 24.85
N GLU A 163 11.97 8.40 24.01
CA GLU A 163 12.83 9.60 24.02
C GLU A 163 12.04 10.89 23.77
N ILE A 164 10.96 10.85 22.97
CA ILE A 164 10.11 12.03 22.71
C ILE A 164 9.19 12.34 23.91
N LEU A 165 8.89 11.35 24.76
CA LEU A 165 8.03 11.51 25.94
C LEU A 165 8.77 12.10 27.15
N GLU A 166 10.10 11.98 27.19
CA GLU A 166 10.99 12.56 28.21
C GLU A 166 11.09 14.09 28.11
#